data_AF-A0A2M8G5C3-F1
#
_entry.id   AF-A0A2M8G5C3-F1
#
_cell.length_a   1.000
_cell.length_b   1.000
_cell.length_c   1.000
_cell.angle_alpha   90.00
_cell.angle_beta   90.00
_cell.angle_gamma   90.00
#
_symmetry.space_group_name_H-M   'P 1'
#
loop_
_entity.id
_entity.type
_entity.pdbx_description
1 polymer ?
#
loop_
_entity_poly.entity_id
_entity_poly.type
_entity_poly.pdbx_seq_one_letter_code
_entity_poly.pdbx_strand_id
1 'polypeptide(L)'
;ADIILAFDDCTPYPVTYEYARLSMERTHRWAERSLGEFERLRAESGLDHACRRPQSLGSGQSLYGVIQGSTFEDLRKKSARFIDALGTEGIAIGGMAV
;
A
#
# COMPACT_ATOMS: atom_id res chain seq x y z
N ALA A 1 -1.04 4.66 14.87
CA ALA A 1 0.29 4.48 14.25
C ALA A 1 0.59 5.72 13.43
N ASP A 2 1.84 6.14 13.32
CA ASP A 2 2.23 7.29 12.50
C ASP A 2 2.32 6.92 11.01
N ILE A 3 2.79 5.72 10.72
CA ILE A 3 2.82 5.12 9.37
C ILE A 3 1.97 3.85 9.41
N ILE A 4 1.00 3.79 8.52
CA ILE A 4 0.09 2.66 8.34
C ILE A 4 0.43 2.01 7.01
N LEU A 5 0.52 0.68 6.98
CA LEU A 5 0.60 -0.08 5.73
C LEU A 5 -0.80 -0.47 5.29
N ALA A 6 -1.09 -0.31 3.99
CA ALA A 6 -2.30 -0.86 3.39
C ALA A 6 -2.37 -2.37 3.62
N PHE A 7 -3.59 -2.87 3.83
CA PHE A 7 -3.79 -4.29 4.07
C PHE A 7 -3.46 -5.10 2.81
N ASP A 8 -2.62 -6.13 2.95
CA ASP A 8 -2.10 -6.90 1.84
C ASP A 8 -2.17 -8.41 2.07
N ASP A 9 -1.92 -9.16 1.01
CA ASP A 9 -1.86 -10.62 1.03
C ASP A 9 -0.39 -11.08 1.01
N CYS A 10 0.03 -11.77 2.06
CA CYS A 10 1.39 -12.28 2.17
C CYS A 10 1.57 -13.49 1.24
N THR A 11 2.08 -13.25 0.03
CA THR A 11 2.34 -14.32 -0.94
C THR A 11 3.44 -15.25 -0.41
N PRO A 12 3.21 -16.58 -0.31
CA PRO A 12 4.23 -17.51 0.16
C PRO A 12 5.38 -17.63 -0.84
N TYR A 13 6.48 -18.24 -0.40
CA TYR A 13 7.62 -18.59 -1.26
C TYR A 13 8.12 -20.01 -0.93
N PRO A 14 8.39 -20.87 -1.93
CA PRO A 14 8.19 -20.66 -3.37
C PRO A 14 6.70 -20.71 -3.75
N VAL A 15 6.36 -20.17 -4.92
CA VAL A 15 4.96 -20.06 -5.38
C VAL A 15 4.86 -20.09 -6.91
N THR A 16 3.71 -20.49 -7.42
CA THR A 16 3.43 -20.44 -8.87
C THR A 16 3.17 -19.01 -9.32
N TYR A 17 3.45 -18.73 -10.60
CA TYR A 17 3.16 -17.44 -11.23
C TYR A 17 1.68 -17.05 -11.08
N GLU A 18 0.76 -17.98 -11.38
CA GLU A 18 -0.68 -17.70 -11.28
C GLU A 18 -1.12 -17.38 -9.85
N TYR A 19 -0.59 -18.09 -8.84
CA TYR A 19 -0.93 -17.77 -7.46
C TYR A 19 -0.37 -16.40 -7.06
N ALA A 20 0.88 -16.09 -7.42
CA ALA A 20 1.48 -14.78 -7.15
C ALA A 20 0.66 -13.65 -7.82
N ARG A 21 0.19 -13.86 -9.06
CA ARG A 21 -0.67 -12.91 -9.78
C ARG A 21 -1.99 -12.69 -9.04
N LEU A 22 -2.66 -13.76 -8.61
CA LEU A 22 -3.93 -13.67 -7.89
C LEU A 22 -3.78 -13.01 -6.51
N SER A 23 -2.69 -13.29 -5.80
CA SER A 23 -2.35 -12.69 -4.51
C SER A 23 -2.03 -11.19 -4.64
N MET A 24 -1.26 -10.81 -5.66
CA MET A 24 -1.01 -9.41 -6.01
C MET A 24 -2.31 -8.67 -6.37
N GLU A 25 -3.19 -9.26 -7.18
CA GLU A 25 -4.48 -8.65 -7.53
C GLU A 25 -5.42 -8.50 -6.32
N ARG A 26 -5.35 -9.42 -5.35
CA ARG A 26 -6.06 -9.28 -4.07
C ARG A 26 -5.51 -8.10 -3.26
N THR A 27 -4.19 -8.00 -3.17
CA THR A 27 -3.49 -6.87 -2.55
C THR A 27 -3.92 -5.54 -3.18
N HIS A 28 -4.03 -5.47 -4.51
CA HIS A 28 -4.50 -4.26 -5.21
C HIS A 28 -5.91 -3.83 -4.79
N ARG A 29 -6.87 -4.77 -4.78
CA ARG A 29 -8.25 -4.49 -4.31
C ARG A 29 -8.30 -4.08 -2.84
N TRP A 30 -7.42 -4.63 -2.01
CA TRP A 30 -7.35 -4.25 -0.60
C TRP A 30 -6.68 -2.90 -0.39
N ALA A 31 -5.69 -2.55 -1.20
CA ALA A 31 -5.07 -1.23 -1.17
C ALA A 31 -6.07 -0.11 -1.47
N GLU A 32 -6.92 -0.27 -2.49
CA GLU A 32 -8.00 0.70 -2.79
C GLU A 32 -8.96 0.86 -1.62
N ARG A 33 -9.36 -0.25 -0.98
CA ARG A 33 -10.25 -0.25 0.18
C ARG A 33 -9.59 0.39 1.41
N SER A 34 -8.32 0.10 1.64
CA SER A 34 -7.53 0.69 2.72
C SER A 34 -7.39 2.19 2.53
N LEU A 35 -7.14 2.66 1.31
CA LEU A 35 -7.05 4.07 1.00
C LEU A 35 -8.39 4.78 1.24
N GLY A 36 -9.48 4.26 0.68
CA GLY A 36 -10.80 4.87 0.86
C GLY A 36 -11.24 4.96 2.32
N GLU A 37 -10.96 3.94 3.12
CA GLU A 37 -11.28 3.96 4.55
C GLU A 37 -10.36 4.91 5.34
N PHE A 38 -9.07 4.94 5.00
CA PHE A 38 -8.12 5.87 5.60
C PHE A 38 -8.51 7.32 5.33
N GLU A 39 -8.90 7.65 4.10
CA GLU A 39 -9.39 8.98 3.73
C GLU A 39 -10.68 9.35 4.46
N ARG A 40 -11.63 8.39 4.61
CA ARG A 40 -12.87 8.59 5.37
C ARG A 40 -12.58 8.92 6.83
N LEU A 41 -11.76 8.11 7.50
CA LEU A 41 -11.38 8.30 8.91
C LEU A 41 -10.58 9.60 9.10
N ARG A 42 -9.69 9.91 8.16
CA ARG A 42 -8.93 11.17 8.15
C ARG A 42 -9.87 12.37 8.09
N ALA A 43 -10.89 12.34 7.23
CA ALA A 43 -11.88 13.40 7.12
C ALA A 43 -12.73 13.57 8.40
N GLU A 44 -13.12 12.46 9.05
CA GLU A 44 -13.92 12.49 10.29
C GLU A 44 -13.14 12.98 11.52
N SER A 45 -11.83 12.76 11.54
CA SER A 45 -10.98 13.13 12.68
C SER A 45 -10.81 14.64 12.88
N GLY A 46 -11.19 15.47 11.90
CA GLY A 46 -11.13 16.94 11.99
C GLY A 46 -9.73 17.53 12.15
N LEU A 47 -8.68 16.70 12.14
CA LEU A 47 -7.29 17.10 12.17
C LEU A 47 -6.92 17.70 10.80
N ASP A 48 -6.23 18.83 10.80
CA ASP A 48 -5.70 19.47 9.59
C ASP A 48 -4.47 18.69 9.10
N HIS A 49 -4.67 17.78 8.15
CA HIS A 49 -3.63 16.90 7.60
C HIS A 49 -3.02 17.45 6.31
N ALA A 50 -3.23 18.74 5.99
CA ALA A 50 -2.74 19.38 4.77
C ALA A 50 -1.21 19.57 4.74
N CYS A 51 -0.42 18.60 5.19
CA CYS A 51 1.02 18.61 5.02
C CYS A 51 1.40 17.73 3.83
N ARG A 52 1.30 18.28 2.60
CA ARG A 52 1.97 17.70 1.42
C ARG A 52 3.50 17.90 1.43
N ARG A 53 4.09 18.65 2.39
CA ARG A 53 5.54 18.70 2.80
C ARG A 53 5.80 19.80 3.87
N PRO A 54 6.95 19.85 4.58
CA PRO A 54 6.99 19.87 6.05
C PRO A 54 7.41 21.23 6.64
N GLN A 55 6.60 21.79 7.55
CA GLN A 55 7.09 22.80 8.51
C GLN A 55 6.49 22.70 9.92
N SER A 56 5.62 21.74 10.21
CA SER A 56 5.21 21.47 11.60
C SER A 56 5.29 19.98 11.89
N LEU A 57 5.92 19.66 13.01
CA LEU A 57 6.00 18.34 13.61
C LEU A 57 4.62 18.01 14.23
N GLY A 58 3.57 18.04 13.41
CA GLY A 58 2.17 18.02 13.81
C GLY A 58 1.43 16.78 13.27
N SER A 59 1.42 15.72 14.08
CA SER A 59 0.34 14.72 14.26
C SER A 59 -0.53 14.30 13.04
N GLY A 60 0.07 13.92 11.91
CA GLY A 60 -0.66 13.29 10.81
C GLY A 60 -0.27 11.82 10.63
N GLN A 61 -1.24 10.91 10.64
CA GLN A 61 -1.01 9.53 10.20
C GLN A 61 -0.76 9.52 8.69
N SER A 62 0.08 8.62 8.18
CA SER A 62 0.34 8.41 6.74
C SER A 62 -0.03 6.99 6.32
N LEU A 63 -0.45 6.78 5.07
CA LEU A 63 -0.73 5.45 4.52
C LEU A 63 0.28 5.11 3.41
N TYR A 64 0.84 3.91 3.46
CA TYR A 64 1.75 3.40 2.44
C TYR A 64 1.11 2.21 1.73
N GLY A 65 1.13 2.22 0.40
CA GLY A 65 0.73 1.07 -0.41
C GLY A 65 1.80 -0.03 -0.43
N VAL A 66 1.41 -1.28 -0.66
CA VAL A 66 2.33 -2.43 -0.63
C VAL A 66 2.44 -3.07 -2.03
N ILE A 67 3.66 -3.10 -2.58
CA ILE A 67 3.97 -3.81 -3.81
C ILE A 67 4.16 -5.30 -3.49
N GLN A 68 3.28 -6.14 -4.02
CA GLN A 68 3.46 -7.60 -4.10
C GLN A 68 3.85 -8.06 -5.52
N GLY A 69 4.11 -9.36 -5.70
CA GLY A 69 4.49 -9.96 -6.99
C GLY A 69 5.51 -11.10 -6.90
N SER A 70 5.88 -11.53 -5.69
CA SER A 70 6.91 -12.55 -5.44
C SER A 70 8.23 -12.18 -6.17
N THR A 71 8.91 -13.15 -6.76
CA THR A 71 10.16 -12.97 -7.52
C THR A 71 9.92 -12.69 -9.02
N PHE A 72 8.67 -12.52 -9.46
CA PHE A 72 8.32 -12.31 -10.85
C PHE A 72 8.37 -10.82 -11.22
N GLU A 73 9.31 -10.46 -12.10
CA GLU A 73 9.62 -9.07 -12.46
C GLU A 73 8.44 -8.32 -13.09
N ASP A 74 7.69 -8.97 -13.97
CA ASP A 74 6.53 -8.41 -14.65
C ASP A 74 5.37 -8.14 -13.68
N LEU A 75 5.11 -9.05 -12.74
CA LEU A 75 4.14 -8.84 -11.67
C LEU A 75 4.58 -7.69 -10.76
N ARG A 76 5.86 -7.61 -10.38
CA ARG A 76 6.41 -6.49 -9.60
C ARG A 76 6.23 -5.15 -10.34
N LYS A 77 6.49 -5.09 -11.64
CA LYS A 77 6.28 -3.88 -12.46
C LYS A 77 4.80 -3.50 -12.56
N LYS A 78 3.90 -4.47 -12.76
CA LYS A 78 2.45 -4.24 -12.79
C LYS A 78 1.98 -3.69 -11.45
N SER A 79 2.44 -4.29 -10.35
CA SER A 79 2.12 -3.89 -8.99
C SER A 79 2.64 -2.50 -8.63
N ALA A 80 3.90 -2.19 -8.98
CA ALA A 80 4.48 -0.88 -8.76
C ALA A 80 3.69 0.24 -9.45
N ARG A 81 3.32 0.04 -10.74
CA ARG A 81 2.50 1.01 -11.48
C ARG A 81 1.12 1.22 -10.85
N PHE A 82 0.48 0.15 -10.39
CA PHE A 82 -0.82 0.23 -9.75
C PHE A 82 -0.75 1.01 -8.41
N ILE A 83 0.20 0.65 -7.53
CA ILE A 83 0.35 1.27 -6.23
C ILE A 83 0.77 2.74 -6.34
N ASP A 84 1.67 3.09 -7.27
CA ASP A 84 2.04 4.47 -7.56
C ASP A 84 0.84 5.32 -8.00
N ALA A 85 -0.03 4.76 -8.85
CA ALA A 85 -1.23 5.44 -9.33
C ALA A 85 -2.27 5.73 -8.23
N LEU A 86 -2.21 5.03 -7.08
CA LEU A 86 -3.07 5.32 -5.93
C LEU A 86 -2.68 6.61 -5.18
N GLY A 87 -1.45 7.10 -5.36
CA GLY A 87 -1.01 8.36 -4.77
C GLY A 87 -0.86 8.35 -3.24
N THR A 88 -0.63 7.19 -2.63
CA THR A 88 -0.35 7.05 -1.19
C THR A 88 0.95 7.78 -0.80
N GLU A 89 1.11 8.18 0.46
CA GLU A 89 2.25 8.97 0.92
C GLU A 89 3.59 8.22 0.87
N GLY A 90 3.55 6.90 0.76
CA GLY A 90 4.73 6.08 0.50
C GLY A 90 4.41 4.70 -0.05
N ILE A 91 5.46 3.94 -0.30
CA ILE A 91 5.39 2.63 -0.95
C ILE A 91 6.30 1.65 -0.19
N ALA A 92 5.76 0.50 0.16
CA ALA A 92 6.49 -0.63 0.74
C ALA A 92 6.68 -1.75 -0.29
N ILE A 93 7.73 -2.56 -0.12
CA ILE A 93 8.00 -3.75 -0.94
C ILE A 93 7.73 -4.99 -0.09
N GLY A 94 6.57 -5.62 -0.31
CA GLY A 94 6.13 -6.82 0.42
C GLY A 94 6.72 -8.11 -0.14
N GLY A 95 6.68 -9.19 0.65
CA GLY A 95 7.04 -10.54 0.20
C GLY A 95 8.52 -10.75 -0.12
N MET A 96 9.42 -9.98 0.50
CA MET A 96 10.89 -10.08 0.30
C MET A 96 11.63 -10.76 1.46
N ALA A 97 10.99 -10.91 2.63
CA ALA A 97 11.55 -11.53 3.83
C ALA A 97 10.56 -12.60 4.33
N VAL A 98 10.49 -13.69 3.57
CA VAL A 98 9.59 -14.83 3.79
C VAL A 98 10.37 -16.12 3.96
#